data_AF-A0A1G9YEZ8-F1
#
_entry.id   AF-A0A1G9YEZ8-F1
#
_cell.length_a   1.000
_cell.length_b   1.000
_cell.length_c   1.000
_cell.angle_alpha   90.00
_cell.angle_beta   90.00
_cell.angle_gamma   90.00
#
_symmetry.space_group_name_H-M   'P 1'
#
loop_
_entity.id
_entity.type
_entity.pdbx_description
1 polymer ?
#
loop_
_entity_poly.entity_id
_entity_poly.type
_entity_poly.pdbx_seq_one_letter_code
_entity_poly.pdbx_strand_id
1 'polypeptide(L)'
;MTKDERDEALASLLEARAGNVRDKPQPLLNEGDRAEVESLIEVADLLWEAGHGAPPLESDPVAALLGLNPDPHCALDAKALVRARKNARLKGSELAERLVARGWEVQGRDVFRWENQSAADVAPALIKAIADETGVSVEQLTTNLQADVENDAVAEVARSSKFEGLVERWARLQGLSHAMAASVLESRLRATVHRGDRPDAGQLLQSLDALVAAVESGTRRNEP
;
A
#
# COMPACT_ATOMS: atom_id res chain seq x y z
N MET A 1 31.21 3.34 -37.47
CA MET A 1 29.83 3.85 -37.40
C MET A 1 29.70 5.02 -38.34
N THR A 2 28.66 4.98 -39.18
CA THR A 2 28.24 6.15 -39.97
C THR A 2 27.51 7.14 -39.06
N LYS A 3 27.32 8.38 -39.53
CA LYS A 3 26.63 9.42 -38.75
C LYS A 3 25.18 9.02 -38.44
N ASP A 4 24.48 8.43 -39.40
CA ASP A 4 23.09 7.99 -39.24
C ASP A 4 22.97 6.84 -38.21
N GLU A 5 23.91 5.88 -38.22
CA GLU A 5 23.97 4.81 -37.21
C GLU A 5 24.22 5.35 -35.80
N ARG A 6 24.95 6.48 -35.68
CA ARG A 6 25.21 7.15 -34.40
C ARG A 6 23.97 7.86 -33.90
N ASP A 7 23.29 8.61 -34.75
CA ASP A 7 22.11 9.37 -34.38
C ASP A 7 20.96 8.42 -33.95
N GLU A 8 20.84 7.27 -34.61
CA GLU A 8 19.85 6.24 -34.26
C GLU A 8 20.19 5.49 -32.96
N ALA A 9 21.47 5.22 -32.70
CA ALA A 9 21.93 4.68 -31.42
C ALA A 9 21.65 5.65 -30.26
N LEU A 10 21.83 6.96 -30.49
CA LEU A 10 21.58 8.02 -29.51
C LEU A 10 20.08 8.13 -29.19
N ALA A 11 19.22 8.15 -30.22
CA ALA A 11 17.78 8.16 -30.06
C ALA A 11 17.26 6.95 -29.28
N SER A 12 17.80 5.75 -29.57
CA SER A 12 17.41 4.52 -28.89
C SER A 12 17.82 4.51 -27.40
N LEU A 13 18.93 5.15 -27.04
CA LEU A 13 19.36 5.26 -25.64
C LEU A 13 18.48 6.23 -24.83
N LEU A 14 18.06 7.33 -25.44
CA LEU A 14 17.14 8.30 -24.83
C LEU A 14 15.74 7.70 -24.61
N GLU A 15 15.21 6.94 -25.58
CA GLU A 15 13.92 6.23 -25.45
C GLU A 15 13.90 5.17 -24.33
N ALA A 16 15.01 4.43 -24.16
CA ALA A 16 15.12 3.42 -23.12
C ALA A 16 15.12 4.03 -21.70
N ARG A 17 15.74 5.22 -21.53
CA ARG A 17 15.80 5.94 -20.24
C ARG A 17 14.48 6.64 -19.89
N ALA A 18 13.70 7.07 -20.87
CA ALA A 18 12.35 7.60 -20.67
C ALA A 18 11.31 6.54 -20.22
N GLY A 19 11.74 5.29 -19.98
CA GLY A 19 10.89 4.20 -19.49
C GLY A 19 10.00 3.54 -20.54
N ASN A 20 10.09 3.96 -21.81
CA ASN A 20 9.21 3.47 -22.86
C ASN A 20 9.63 2.13 -23.48
N VAL A 21 10.90 1.71 -23.35
CA VAL A 21 11.37 0.44 -23.93
C VAL A 21 12.48 -0.18 -23.07
N ARG A 22 12.14 -1.17 -22.23
CA ARG A 22 13.10 -1.90 -21.37
C ARG A 22 13.93 -2.97 -22.12
N ASP A 23 13.61 -3.26 -23.38
CA ASP A 23 14.05 -4.48 -24.07
C ASP A 23 14.83 -4.25 -25.38
N LYS A 24 15.31 -3.02 -25.65
CA LYS A 24 16.15 -2.77 -26.84
C LYS A 24 17.62 -3.13 -26.55
N PRO A 25 18.29 -3.88 -27.44
CA PRO A 25 19.71 -4.18 -27.31
C PRO A 25 20.52 -2.88 -27.30
N GLN A 26 21.39 -2.73 -26.30
CA GLN A 26 22.27 -1.56 -26.17
C GLN A 26 23.22 -1.51 -27.38
N PRO A 27 23.24 -0.41 -28.13
CA PRO A 27 24.16 -0.27 -29.25
C PRO A 27 25.61 -0.31 -28.73
N LEU A 28 26.49 -1.06 -29.42
CA LEU A 28 27.92 -1.11 -29.14
C LEU A 28 28.57 0.22 -29.57
N LEU A 29 28.51 1.21 -28.68
CA LEU A 29 29.23 2.48 -28.86
C LEU A 29 30.73 2.27 -28.63
N ASN A 30 31.55 2.92 -29.46
CA ASN A 30 32.98 3.03 -29.18
C ASN A 30 33.23 3.99 -27.99
N GLU A 31 34.44 3.97 -27.43
CA GLU A 31 34.78 4.70 -26.20
C GLU A 31 34.68 6.23 -26.36
N GLY A 32 34.95 6.76 -27.56
CA GLY A 32 34.79 8.18 -27.87
C GLY A 32 33.33 8.62 -27.97
N ASP A 33 32.50 7.85 -28.68
CA ASP A 33 31.06 8.08 -28.80
C ASP A 33 30.36 7.91 -27.44
N ARG A 34 30.86 7.02 -26.57
CA ARG A 34 30.35 6.87 -25.20
C ARG A 34 30.60 8.11 -24.35
N ALA A 35 31.81 8.66 -24.39
CA ALA A 35 32.15 9.87 -23.65
C ALA A 35 31.35 11.10 -24.14
N GLU A 36 31.11 11.19 -25.45
CA GLU A 36 30.27 12.25 -26.03
C GLU A 36 28.80 12.11 -25.62
N VAL A 37 28.26 10.88 -25.61
CA VAL A 37 26.90 10.59 -25.12
C VAL A 37 26.76 10.91 -23.64
N GLU A 38 27.73 10.52 -22.81
CA GLU A 38 27.73 10.84 -21.37
C GLU A 38 27.74 12.35 -21.13
N SER A 39 28.55 13.09 -21.88
CA SER A 39 28.59 14.56 -21.81
C SER A 39 27.26 15.21 -22.23
N LEU A 40 26.61 14.71 -23.29
CA LEU A 40 25.29 15.20 -23.72
C LEU A 40 24.19 14.88 -22.71
N ILE A 41 24.25 13.72 -22.06
CA ILE A 41 23.34 13.35 -20.97
C ILE A 41 23.55 14.25 -19.76
N GLU A 42 24.80 14.52 -19.37
CA GLU A 42 25.11 15.42 -18.25
C GLU A 42 24.58 16.84 -18.50
N VAL A 43 24.75 17.36 -19.72
CA VAL A 43 24.18 18.66 -20.12
C VAL A 43 22.66 18.63 -20.12
N ALA A 44 22.04 17.54 -20.57
CA ALA A 44 20.58 17.39 -20.56
C ALA A 44 20.02 17.30 -19.13
N ASP A 45 20.68 16.56 -18.23
CA ASP A 45 20.32 16.45 -16.82
C ASP A 45 20.45 17.82 -16.13
N LEU A 46 21.54 18.57 -16.40
CA LEU A 46 21.71 19.95 -15.90
C LEU A 46 20.63 20.92 -16.41
N LEU A 47 20.25 20.81 -17.68
CA LEU A 47 19.16 21.62 -18.26
C LEU A 47 17.79 21.22 -17.70
N TRP A 48 17.58 19.93 -17.43
CA TRP A 48 16.38 19.42 -16.80
C TRP A 48 16.25 19.94 -15.37
N GLU A 49 17.30 19.82 -14.55
CA GLU A 49 17.34 20.33 -13.17
C GLU A 49 17.20 21.86 -13.10
N ALA A 50 17.77 22.58 -14.07
CA ALA A 50 17.63 24.04 -14.15
C ALA A 50 16.22 24.49 -14.61
N GLY A 51 15.54 23.70 -15.43
CA GLY A 51 14.21 24.02 -15.99
C GLY A 51 13.03 23.44 -15.21
N HIS A 52 13.24 22.34 -14.50
CA HIS A 52 12.24 21.61 -13.73
C HIS A 52 12.81 21.44 -12.32
N GLY A 53 12.39 22.31 -11.40
CA GLY A 53 12.66 22.11 -9.98
C GLY A 53 12.10 20.77 -9.49
N ALA A 54 12.37 20.43 -8.23
CA ALA A 54 11.83 19.21 -7.62
C ALA A 54 10.30 19.12 -7.87
N PRO A 55 9.78 17.93 -8.27
CA PRO A 55 8.35 17.75 -8.42
C PRO A 55 7.60 18.14 -7.14
N PRO A 56 6.35 18.60 -7.23
CA PRO A 56 5.51 18.76 -6.04
C PRO A 56 5.51 17.46 -5.22
N LEU A 57 5.56 17.55 -3.88
CA LEU A 57 5.68 16.39 -2.98
C LEU A 57 4.68 15.26 -3.32
N GLU A 58 3.43 15.63 -3.62
CA GLU A 58 2.36 14.67 -3.99
C GLU A 58 2.67 13.85 -5.24
N SER A 59 3.52 14.36 -6.14
CA SER A 59 3.92 13.72 -7.40
C SER A 59 5.41 13.31 -7.41
N ASP A 60 6.12 13.45 -6.29
CA ASP A 60 7.53 13.08 -6.18
C ASP A 60 7.66 11.60 -5.79
N PRO A 61 8.18 10.73 -6.67
CA PRO A 61 8.36 9.31 -6.37
C PRO A 61 9.37 9.07 -5.24
N VAL A 62 10.35 9.96 -5.04
CA VAL A 62 11.30 9.87 -3.93
C VAL A 62 10.60 10.22 -2.62
N ALA A 63 9.76 11.25 -2.60
CA ALA A 63 8.94 11.60 -1.44
C ALA A 63 7.99 10.45 -1.05
N ALA A 64 7.40 9.76 -2.02
CA ALA A 64 6.59 8.57 -1.79
C ALA A 64 7.40 7.42 -1.17
N LEU A 65 8.60 7.13 -1.70
CA LEU A 65 9.49 6.09 -1.14
C LEU A 65 9.96 6.41 0.28
N LEU A 66 10.16 7.69 0.59
CA LEU A 66 10.54 8.15 1.93
C LEU A 66 9.35 8.26 2.89
N GLY A 67 8.11 8.03 2.42
CA GLY A 67 6.90 8.11 3.23
C GLY A 67 6.53 9.53 3.63
N LEU A 68 6.90 10.53 2.82
CA LEU A 68 6.57 11.94 3.04
C LEU A 68 5.16 12.31 2.55
N ASN A 69 4.55 11.43 1.75
CA ASN A 69 3.17 11.58 1.30
C ASN A 69 2.22 10.82 2.23
N PRO A 70 1.03 11.37 2.55
CA PRO A 70 0.00 10.64 3.27
C PRO A 70 -0.35 9.33 2.56
N ASP A 71 -0.35 8.22 3.31
CA ASP A 71 -0.74 6.91 2.79
C ASP A 71 -2.20 6.61 3.18
N PRO A 72 -3.12 6.44 2.21
CA PRO A 72 -4.52 6.12 2.51
C PRO A 72 -4.72 4.78 3.22
N HIS A 73 -3.71 3.91 3.27
CA HIS A 73 -3.78 2.58 3.92
C HIS A 73 -3.20 2.58 5.34
N CYS A 74 -2.47 3.63 5.72
CA CYS A 74 -1.75 3.72 7.00
C CYS A 74 -2.01 5.10 7.62
N ALA A 75 -2.99 5.17 8.52
CA ALA A 75 -3.32 6.41 9.23
C ALA A 75 -2.91 6.33 10.70
N LEU A 76 -2.64 7.49 11.27
CA LEU A 76 -2.35 7.63 12.69
C LEU A 76 -3.63 7.42 13.52
N ASP A 77 -3.57 6.53 14.51
CA ASP A 77 -4.65 6.29 15.46
C ASP A 77 -4.66 7.39 16.54
N ALA A 78 -5.74 8.16 16.60
CA ALA A 78 -5.91 9.25 17.57
C ALA A 78 -5.82 8.78 19.04
N LYS A 79 -6.43 7.64 19.38
CA LYS A 79 -6.41 7.10 20.74
C LYS A 79 -5.04 6.54 21.08
N ALA A 80 -4.38 5.89 20.12
CA ALA A 80 -3.04 5.38 20.32
C ALA A 80 -2.03 6.52 20.50
N LEU A 81 -2.15 7.61 19.74
CA LEU A 81 -1.36 8.83 19.92
C LEU A 81 -1.53 9.39 21.33
N VAL A 82 -2.77 9.59 21.79
CA VAL A 82 -3.04 10.10 23.15
C VAL A 82 -2.40 9.20 24.21
N ARG A 83 -2.52 7.87 24.04
CA ARG A 83 -1.95 6.88 24.96
C ARG A 83 -0.43 6.92 24.96
N ALA A 84 0.20 6.88 23.79
CA ALA A 84 1.65 6.92 23.64
C ALA A 84 2.24 8.20 24.22
N ARG A 85 1.65 9.36 23.92
CA ARG A 85 2.06 10.64 24.47
C ARG A 85 1.95 10.69 26.00
N LYS A 86 0.83 10.22 26.57
CA LYS A 86 0.64 10.16 28.03
C LYS A 86 1.64 9.22 28.71
N ASN A 87 1.92 8.07 28.09
CA ASN A 87 2.91 7.11 28.60
C ASN A 87 4.33 7.68 28.56
N ALA A 88 4.66 8.45 27.51
CA ALA A 88 5.90 9.21 27.40
C ALA A 88 5.95 10.47 28.29
N ARG A 89 4.86 10.78 29.02
CA ARG A 89 4.70 11.97 29.88
C ARG A 89 4.93 13.30 29.15
N LEU A 90 4.56 13.36 27.87
CA LEU A 90 4.69 14.56 27.05
C LEU A 90 3.38 15.35 26.99
N LYS A 91 3.47 16.68 26.97
CA LYS A 91 2.35 17.55 26.56
C LYS A 91 2.25 17.59 25.03
N GLY A 92 1.07 17.92 24.49
CA GLY A 92 0.89 18.06 23.05
C GLY A 92 1.79 19.14 22.43
N SER A 93 2.01 20.25 23.16
CA SER A 93 2.95 21.30 22.76
C SER A 93 4.41 20.85 22.77
N GLU A 94 4.81 20.08 23.78
CA GLU A 94 6.18 19.54 23.89
C GLU A 94 6.48 18.54 22.78
N LEU A 95 5.49 17.72 22.39
CA LEU A 95 5.63 16.81 21.24
C LEU A 95 5.82 17.61 19.94
N ALA A 96 5.02 18.67 19.73
CA ALA A 96 5.18 19.53 18.56
C ALA A 96 6.56 20.21 18.52
N GLU A 97 7.04 20.75 19.65
CA GLU A 97 8.36 21.37 19.75
C GLU A 97 9.50 20.39 19.39
N ARG A 98 9.39 19.13 19.83
CA ARG A 98 10.39 18.09 19.49
C ARG A 98 10.35 17.71 18.02
N LEU A 99 9.17 17.65 17.40
CA LEU A 99 9.05 17.41 15.96
C LEU A 99 9.62 18.58 15.15
N VAL A 100 9.38 19.83 15.58
CA VAL A 100 9.99 21.02 14.97
C VAL A 100 11.50 21.02 15.09
N ALA A 101 12.05 20.61 16.24
CA ALA A 101 13.49 20.47 16.41
C ALA A 101 14.13 19.44 15.45
N ARG A 102 13.33 18.50 14.92
CA ARG A 102 13.74 17.52 13.91
C ARG A 102 13.49 17.97 12.47
N GLY A 103 13.04 19.22 12.27
CA GLY A 103 12.78 19.80 10.96
C GLY A 103 11.38 19.58 10.42
N TRP A 104 10.43 19.11 11.24
CA TRP A 104 9.02 18.98 10.82
C TRP A 104 8.24 20.27 11.05
N GLU A 105 7.45 20.69 10.07
CA GLU A 105 6.54 21.82 10.21
C GLU A 105 5.24 21.40 10.92
N VAL A 106 5.28 21.32 12.25
CA VAL A 106 4.15 20.89 13.09
C VAL A 106 3.90 21.89 14.21
N GLN A 107 2.63 22.20 14.48
CA GLN A 107 2.21 23.05 15.59
C GLN A 107 1.41 22.25 16.62
N GLY A 108 1.31 22.78 17.85
CA GLY A 108 0.50 22.15 18.90
C GLY A 108 -0.98 21.96 18.54
N ARG A 109 -1.53 22.83 17.66
CA ARG A 109 -2.89 22.68 17.13
C ARG A 109 -3.05 21.45 16.23
N ASP A 110 -1.99 21.06 15.53
CA ASP A 110 -2.01 19.92 14.61
C ASP A 110 -2.02 18.63 15.43
N VAL A 111 -1.17 18.57 16.48
CA VAL A 111 -1.22 17.48 17.46
C VAL A 111 -2.61 17.37 18.11
N PHE A 112 -3.20 18.50 18.53
CA PHE A 112 -4.55 18.50 19.08
C PHE A 112 -5.61 18.02 18.06
N ARG A 113 -5.49 18.41 16.79
CA ARG A 113 -6.37 17.95 15.71
C ARG A 113 -6.25 16.44 15.51
N TRP A 114 -5.03 15.91 15.47
CA TRP A 114 -4.80 14.48 15.32
C TRP A 114 -5.36 13.66 16.48
N GLU A 115 -5.33 14.20 17.70
CA GLU A 115 -5.89 13.53 18.89
C GLU A 115 -7.43 13.54 18.94
N ASN A 116 -8.10 14.49 18.30
CA ASN A 116 -9.54 14.73 18.49
C ASN A 116 -10.41 14.62 17.23
N GLN A 117 -9.82 14.67 16.03
CA GLN A 117 -10.55 14.69 14.78
C GLN A 117 -10.08 13.58 13.84
N SER A 118 -9.29 13.94 12.82
CA SER A 118 -8.75 13.03 11.82
C SER A 118 -7.27 13.30 11.66
N ALA A 119 -6.52 12.21 11.49
CA ALA A 119 -5.08 12.20 11.24
C ALA A 119 -4.75 11.43 9.95
N ALA A 120 -5.70 11.40 9.00
CA ALA A 120 -5.53 10.75 7.70
C ALA A 120 -4.54 11.47 6.78
N ASP A 121 -4.23 12.74 7.09
CA ASP A 121 -3.26 13.58 6.38
C ASP A 121 -1.83 13.48 6.97
N VAL A 122 -1.62 12.63 7.98
CA VAL A 122 -0.30 12.45 8.58
C VAL A 122 0.52 11.46 7.75
N ALA A 123 1.63 11.95 7.19
CA ALA A 123 2.54 11.12 6.41
C ALA A 123 3.21 10.02 7.25
N PRO A 124 3.45 8.81 6.71
CA PRO A 124 4.10 7.71 7.43
C PRO A 124 5.45 8.07 8.07
N ALA A 125 6.24 8.93 7.42
CA ALA A 125 7.51 9.41 7.97
C ALA A 125 7.32 10.26 9.24
N LEU A 126 6.24 11.05 9.29
CA LEU A 126 5.89 11.83 10.47
C LEU A 126 5.34 10.92 11.58
N ILE A 127 4.57 9.88 11.24
CA ILE A 127 4.15 8.84 12.21
C ILE A 127 5.37 8.16 12.82
N LYS A 128 6.39 7.82 12.01
CA LYS A 128 7.65 7.28 12.51
C LYS A 128 8.38 8.24 13.44
N ALA A 129 8.44 9.52 13.09
CA ALA A 129 9.04 10.53 13.97
C ALA A 129 8.30 10.65 15.31
N ILE A 130 6.96 10.56 15.32
CA ILE A 130 6.17 10.53 16.54
C ILE A 130 6.47 9.26 17.35
N ALA A 131 6.59 8.11 16.70
CA ALA A 131 6.95 6.84 17.32
C ALA A 131 8.30 6.94 18.05
N ASP A 132 9.32 7.50 17.39
CA ASP A 132 10.64 7.74 17.98
C ASP A 132 10.56 8.63 19.22
N GLU A 133 9.79 9.73 19.16
CA GLU A 133 9.67 10.69 20.28
C GLU A 133 8.87 10.16 21.47
N THR A 134 7.92 9.26 21.21
CA THR A 134 7.05 8.66 22.24
C THR A 134 7.54 7.30 22.72
N GLY A 135 8.55 6.72 22.07
CA GLY A 135 9.17 5.44 22.45
C GLY A 135 8.30 4.21 22.20
N VAL A 136 7.32 4.31 21.29
CA VAL A 136 6.44 3.20 20.88
C VAL A 136 6.77 2.79 19.44
N SER A 137 6.30 1.62 19.01
CA SER A 137 6.48 1.20 17.63
C SER A 137 5.45 1.87 16.70
N VAL A 138 5.75 1.95 15.40
CA VAL A 138 4.84 2.54 14.40
C VAL A 138 3.53 1.76 14.31
N GLU A 139 3.59 0.44 14.45
CA GLU A 139 2.41 -0.45 14.45
C GLU A 139 1.49 -0.18 15.63
N GLN A 140 2.03 0.33 16.75
CA GLN A 140 1.23 0.71 17.91
C GLN A 140 0.53 2.06 17.73
N LEU A 141 1.01 2.90 16.80
CA LEU A 141 0.46 4.22 16.53
C LEU A 141 -0.44 4.27 15.29
N THR A 142 -0.44 3.22 14.48
CA THR A 142 -1.14 3.19 13.21
C THR A 142 -2.39 2.32 13.31
N THR A 143 -3.47 2.79 12.69
CA THR A 143 -4.60 1.95 12.35
C THR A 143 -4.41 1.51 10.91
N ASN A 144 -4.37 0.19 10.69
CA ASN A 144 -4.40 -0.36 9.34
C ASN A 144 -5.86 -0.34 8.85
N LEU A 145 -6.25 0.79 8.25
CA LEU A 145 -7.59 1.00 7.68
C LEU A 145 -7.98 -0.11 6.71
N GLN A 146 -7.01 -0.71 6.01
CA GLN A 146 -7.26 -1.81 5.08
C GLN A 146 -7.63 -3.10 5.81
N ALA A 147 -6.88 -3.47 6.84
CA ALA A 147 -7.19 -4.65 7.66
C ALA A 147 -8.56 -4.50 8.36
N ASP A 148 -8.94 -3.28 8.75
CA ASP A 148 -10.22 -3.01 9.39
C ASP A 148 -11.40 -3.10 8.40
N VAL A 149 -11.28 -2.51 7.20
CA VAL A 149 -12.31 -2.63 6.15
C VAL A 149 -12.46 -4.08 5.67
N GLU A 150 -11.35 -4.80 5.52
CA GLU A 150 -11.35 -6.22 5.18
C GLU A 150 -12.00 -7.08 6.27
N ASN A 151 -11.70 -6.82 7.55
CA ASN A 151 -12.35 -7.50 8.67
C ASN A 151 -13.85 -7.15 8.76
N ASP A 152 -14.23 -5.91 8.49
CA ASP A 152 -15.63 -5.49 8.48
C ASP A 152 -16.42 -6.17 7.34
N ALA A 153 -15.85 -6.26 6.13
CA ALA A 153 -16.48 -6.99 5.01
C ALA A 153 -16.62 -8.48 5.32
N VAL A 154 -15.60 -9.11 5.92
CA VAL A 154 -15.66 -10.51 6.37
C VAL A 154 -16.72 -10.70 7.44
N ALA A 155 -16.79 -9.80 8.43
CA ALA A 155 -17.78 -9.84 9.50
C ALA A 155 -19.21 -9.56 9.01
N GLU A 156 -19.36 -8.73 7.98
CA GLU A 156 -20.64 -8.49 7.31
C GLU A 156 -21.12 -9.75 6.56
N VAL A 157 -20.23 -10.38 5.78
CA VAL A 157 -20.54 -11.63 5.08
C VAL A 157 -20.92 -12.72 6.08
N ALA A 158 -20.15 -12.90 7.16
CA ALA A 158 -20.41 -13.92 8.19
C ALA A 158 -21.78 -13.73 8.89
N ARG A 159 -22.30 -12.50 8.96
CA ARG A 159 -23.63 -12.19 9.53
C ARG A 159 -24.77 -12.29 8.52
N SER A 160 -24.46 -12.51 7.24
CA SER A 160 -25.47 -12.54 6.18
C SER A 160 -26.23 -13.87 6.17
N SER A 161 -27.54 -13.81 5.88
CA SER A 161 -28.37 -15.01 5.69
C SER A 161 -27.92 -15.86 4.50
N LYS A 162 -27.28 -15.23 3.50
CA LYS A 162 -26.67 -15.94 2.38
C LYS A 162 -25.52 -16.82 2.84
N PHE A 163 -24.65 -16.32 3.71
CA PHE A 163 -23.55 -17.10 4.27
C PHE A 163 -24.06 -18.31 5.08
N GLU A 164 -25.09 -18.13 5.91
CA GLU A 164 -25.72 -19.25 6.62
C GLU A 164 -26.24 -20.33 5.67
N GLY A 165 -26.87 -19.93 4.56
CA GLY A 165 -27.27 -20.87 3.51
C GLY A 165 -26.09 -21.64 2.88
N LEU A 166 -24.93 -20.99 2.74
CA LEU A 166 -23.69 -21.65 2.27
C LEU A 166 -23.14 -22.63 3.30
N VAL A 167 -23.16 -22.28 4.59
CA VAL A 167 -22.74 -23.14 5.70
C VAL A 167 -23.59 -24.40 5.77
N GLU A 168 -24.92 -24.28 5.68
CA GLU A 168 -25.83 -25.44 5.69
C GLU A 168 -25.62 -26.37 4.51
N ARG A 169 -25.36 -25.83 3.31
CA ARG A 169 -25.03 -26.65 2.13
C ARG A 169 -23.68 -27.35 2.31
N TRP A 170 -22.66 -26.63 2.77
CA TRP A 170 -21.32 -27.19 2.98
C TRP A 170 -21.29 -28.25 4.08
N ALA A 171 -22.00 -28.03 5.19
CA ALA A 171 -22.16 -28.99 6.27
C ALA A 171 -22.77 -30.31 5.77
N ARG A 172 -23.83 -30.22 4.96
CA ARG A 172 -24.47 -31.40 4.34
C ARG A 172 -23.53 -32.14 3.39
N LEU A 173 -22.74 -31.42 2.59
CA LEU A 173 -21.84 -32.03 1.60
C LEU A 173 -20.65 -32.76 2.24
N GLN A 174 -20.11 -32.19 3.32
CA GLN A 174 -18.90 -32.71 3.96
C GLN A 174 -19.20 -33.59 5.19
N GLY A 175 -20.48 -33.76 5.56
CA GLY A 175 -20.87 -34.46 6.78
C GLY A 175 -20.33 -33.80 8.06
N LEU A 176 -20.11 -32.48 8.03
CA LEU A 176 -19.55 -31.71 9.14
C LEU A 176 -20.65 -31.13 10.01
N SER A 177 -20.33 -30.87 11.28
CA SER A 177 -21.20 -30.05 12.13
C SER A 177 -21.29 -28.62 11.58
N HIS A 178 -22.43 -27.97 11.78
CA HIS A 178 -22.67 -26.60 11.30
C HIS A 178 -21.57 -25.62 11.78
N ALA A 179 -21.21 -25.67 13.06
CA ALA A 179 -20.13 -24.85 13.62
C ALA A 179 -18.77 -25.06 12.93
N MET A 180 -18.44 -26.32 12.58
CA MET A 180 -17.18 -26.64 11.91
C MET A 180 -17.20 -26.23 10.44
N ALA A 181 -18.34 -26.37 9.76
CA ALA A 181 -18.55 -25.86 8.41
C ALA A 181 -18.42 -24.33 8.35
N ALA A 182 -18.98 -23.62 9.34
CA ALA A 182 -18.85 -22.17 9.48
C ALA A 182 -17.39 -21.73 9.62
N SER A 183 -16.64 -22.34 10.56
CA SER A 183 -15.22 -22.02 10.76
C SER A 183 -14.35 -22.32 9.52
N VAL A 184 -14.65 -23.39 8.77
CA VAL A 184 -13.93 -23.72 7.54
C VAL A 184 -14.19 -22.69 6.44
N LEU A 185 -15.45 -22.28 6.26
CA LEU A 185 -15.80 -21.27 5.25
C LEU A 185 -15.26 -19.88 5.63
N GLU A 186 -15.29 -19.51 6.92
CA GLU A 186 -14.72 -18.25 7.43
C GLU A 186 -13.19 -18.20 7.27
N SER A 187 -12.50 -19.30 7.56
CA SER A 187 -11.05 -19.42 7.35
C SER A 187 -10.67 -19.26 5.88
N ARG A 188 -11.45 -19.85 4.96
CA ARG A 188 -11.22 -19.69 3.52
C ARG A 188 -11.56 -18.29 3.01
N LEU A 189 -12.60 -17.66 3.58
CA LEU A 189 -12.96 -16.30 3.28
C LEU A 189 -11.80 -15.34 3.59
N ARG A 190 -11.20 -15.44 4.79
CA ARG A 190 -10.01 -14.65 5.17
C ARG A 190 -8.80 -14.91 4.27
N ALA A 191 -8.56 -16.16 3.89
CA ALA A 191 -7.45 -16.52 3.01
C ALA A 191 -7.60 -15.97 1.56
N THR A 192 -8.84 -15.73 1.12
CA THR A 192 -9.13 -15.20 -0.22
C THR A 192 -8.89 -13.69 -0.28
N VAL A 193 -9.19 -12.97 0.80
CA VAL A 193 -8.95 -11.52 0.93
C VAL A 193 -7.43 -11.21 0.91
N HIS A 194 -6.60 -12.05 1.52
CA HIS A 194 -5.14 -11.86 1.53
C HIS A 194 -4.44 -12.10 0.17
N ARG A 195 -5.18 -12.44 -0.90
CA ARG A 195 -4.64 -12.69 -2.26
C ARG A 195 -4.65 -11.50 -3.21
N GLY A 196 -4.94 -10.30 -2.72
CA GLY A 196 -4.55 -9.04 -3.38
C GLY A 196 -5.60 -8.35 -4.24
N ASP A 197 -6.79 -8.92 -4.39
CA ASP A 197 -7.94 -8.20 -4.98
C ASP A 197 -8.91 -7.78 -3.87
N ARG A 198 -9.53 -6.60 -4.00
CA ARG A 198 -10.39 -5.95 -2.98
C ARG A 198 -11.85 -6.36 -3.15
N PRO A 199 -12.31 -7.49 -2.59
CA PRO A 199 -13.59 -8.03 -2.97
C PRO A 199 -14.65 -7.47 -2.01
N ASP A 200 -15.68 -6.83 -2.56
CA ASP A 200 -16.82 -6.43 -1.74
C ASP A 200 -17.55 -7.66 -1.16
N ALA A 201 -18.43 -7.44 -0.17
CA ALA A 201 -19.19 -8.52 0.46
C ALA A 201 -19.98 -9.39 -0.53
N GLY A 202 -20.41 -8.83 -1.66
CA GLY A 202 -21.10 -9.56 -2.74
C GLY A 202 -20.15 -10.47 -3.51
N GLN A 203 -18.97 -9.97 -3.88
CA GLN A 203 -17.93 -10.74 -4.57
C GLN A 203 -17.39 -11.89 -3.70
N LEU A 204 -17.26 -11.64 -2.40
CA LEU A 204 -16.90 -12.67 -1.42
C LEU A 204 -17.95 -13.79 -1.34
N LEU A 205 -19.23 -13.42 -1.24
CA LEU A 205 -20.34 -14.39 -1.26
C LEU A 205 -20.41 -15.17 -2.56
N GLN A 206 -20.19 -14.51 -3.70
CA GLN A 206 -20.19 -15.15 -5.02
C GLN A 206 -19.03 -16.15 -5.15
N SER A 207 -17.86 -15.81 -4.60
CA SER A 207 -16.69 -16.70 -4.56
C SER A 207 -16.93 -17.94 -3.68
N LEU A 208 -17.56 -17.76 -2.51
CA LEU A 208 -17.94 -18.88 -1.66
C LEU A 208 -19.04 -19.75 -2.30
N ASP A 209 -20.03 -19.15 -2.96
CA ASP A 209 -21.07 -19.89 -3.67
C ASP A 209 -20.50 -20.72 -4.82
N ALA A 210 -19.59 -20.14 -5.62
CA ALA A 210 -18.88 -20.85 -6.69
C ALA A 210 -18.04 -22.03 -6.14
N LEU A 211 -17.39 -21.86 -4.99
CA LEU A 211 -16.65 -22.93 -4.32
C LEU A 211 -17.58 -24.07 -3.88
N VAL A 212 -18.68 -23.74 -3.21
CA VAL A 212 -19.66 -24.74 -2.75
C VAL A 212 -20.25 -25.48 -3.95
N ALA A 213 -20.65 -24.76 -5.00
CA ALA A 213 -21.17 -25.35 -6.24
C ALA A 213 -20.15 -26.25 -6.96
N ALA A 214 -18.87 -25.87 -6.98
CA ALA A 214 -17.81 -26.69 -7.55
C ALA A 214 -17.67 -28.02 -6.79
N VAL A 215 -17.72 -27.99 -5.46
CA VAL A 215 -17.67 -29.20 -4.63
C VAL A 215 -18.93 -30.05 -4.80
N GLU A 216 -20.12 -29.44 -4.88
CA GLU A 216 -21.37 -30.15 -5.18
C GLU A 216 -21.30 -30.91 -6.51
N SER A 217 -20.78 -30.26 -7.55
CA SER A 217 -20.64 -30.86 -8.89
C SER A 217 -19.51 -31.90 -8.98
N GLY A 218 -18.56 -31.89 -8.03
CA GLY A 218 -17.53 -32.92 -7.88
C GLY A 218 -18.06 -34.16 -7.16
N THR A 219 -18.84 -33.96 -6.08
CA THR A 219 -19.47 -35.06 -5.33
C THR A 219 -20.48 -35.83 -6.18
N ARG A 220 -21.31 -35.13 -6.98
CA ARG A 220 -22.29 -35.78 -7.90
C ARG A 220 -21.65 -36.56 -9.06
N ARG A 221 -20.38 -36.32 -9.38
CA ARG A 221 -19.65 -37.06 -10.43
C ARG A 221 -19.05 -38.37 -9.94
N ASN A 222 -19.05 -38.61 -8.64
CA ASN A 222 -18.45 -39.77 -7.98
C ASN A 222 -19.48 -40.77 -7.40
N GLU A 223 -20.77 -40.60 -7.67
CA GLU A 223 -21.78 -41.64 -7.37
C GLU A 223 -21.95 -42.57 -8.59
N PRO A 224 -21.67 -43.90 -8.45
CA PRO A 224 -21.88 -44.90 -9.50
C PRO A 224 -23.36 -45.26 -9.72
#